data_AF-A0A7V7AJ51-F1
#
_entry.id   AF-A0A7V7AJ51-F1
#
_cell.length_a   1.000
_cell.length_b   1.000
_cell.length_c   1.000
_cell.angle_alpha   90.00
_cell.angle_beta   90.00
_cell.angle_gamma   90.00
#
_symmetry.space_group_name_H-M   'P 1'
#
loop_
_entity.id
_entity.type
_entity.pdbx_description
1 polymer ?
#
loop_
_entity_poly.entity_id
_entity_poly.type
_entity_poly.pdbx_seq_one_letter_code
_entity_poly.pdbx_strand_id
1 'polypeptide(L)'
;MNGEPVAFWPLPPWKVRPKRTKRGHKWYEVTNDTGQATPLPAWKVLHFPNVTLNGMTGMSCIQAGAEAIGLSLAAEEFGARFFGEGANVGGIVEYPGKLKEDALKSFKESVKTGYSGLGKAHRLMLLEEGLKYHRVGIPPNEAQFLETRRFQVAEIGRLFGISQLHKIGDLERATFSNIEEQNIDFVVDTIRPLIVNMEQEINYKLYAKKPFFAEFVIDGLLRGNITNRYQSYATARQWGWMNADDIRELENMNPLPDGQGQIYLVPMNMIPADQAALPILKEPTAKQDDDRIGKKSPEKRHDNRMALLRARTAKSHEKIFLDAAQKVMTREKTHVLKALDKHLGERSISSFNDWLEDFYREFKPFVAQTMKPAIIALAEAIRAIAAQEIGIEEKEAEVQRAIDEYIENQADRHVIRSKATIRQLIARAEEENLDTEELITERMETWEKERPKQIASDSSVAVASRIAKAVFIAGGIQYLRWVAIGSNTCPYCQELDGRTVGITQPFVAKDGALESEDGTMNIYKPTLEPPLHKGCVCTISPA
;
A
#
# COMPACT_ATOMS: atom_id res chain seq x y z
N MET A 1 -42.57 -32.34 -23.81
CA MET A 1 -41.55 -31.58 -23.03
C MET A 1 -40.19 -31.97 -23.57
N ASN A 2 -39.47 -31.06 -24.22
CA ASN A 2 -38.26 -31.33 -25.03
C ASN A 2 -36.99 -31.66 -24.22
N GLY A 3 -37.12 -32.26 -23.02
CA GLY A 3 -35.99 -32.63 -22.16
C GLY A 3 -35.22 -31.46 -21.55
N GLU A 4 -35.64 -30.22 -21.78
CA GLU A 4 -35.00 -29.03 -21.20
C GLU A 4 -35.47 -28.80 -19.75
N PRO A 5 -34.56 -28.47 -18.82
CA PRO A 5 -34.91 -28.18 -17.44
C PRO A 5 -35.71 -26.88 -17.34
N VAL A 6 -36.83 -26.92 -16.63
CA VAL A 6 -37.74 -25.77 -16.42
C VAL A 6 -37.43 -25.03 -15.11
N ALA A 7 -36.85 -25.73 -14.13
CA ALA A 7 -36.52 -25.16 -12.82
C ALA A 7 -35.34 -25.90 -12.18
N PHE A 8 -34.61 -25.20 -11.31
CA PHE A 8 -33.59 -25.77 -10.44
C PHE A 8 -34.09 -25.78 -9.00
N TRP A 9 -34.00 -26.95 -8.36
CA TRP A 9 -34.39 -27.12 -6.97
C TRP A 9 -33.14 -27.24 -6.10
N PRO A 10 -32.91 -26.33 -5.13
CA PRO A 10 -31.77 -26.42 -4.24
C PRO A 10 -31.92 -27.66 -3.35
N LEU A 11 -30.91 -28.54 -3.37
CA LEU A 11 -30.87 -29.73 -2.53
C LEU A 11 -29.93 -29.47 -1.34
N PRO A 12 -30.44 -29.49 -0.08
CA PRO A 12 -29.58 -29.31 1.08
C PRO A 12 -28.49 -30.40 1.15
N PRO A 13 -27.20 -30.04 1.33
CA PRO A 13 -26.11 -31.02 1.28
C PRO A 13 -26.24 -32.18 2.27
N TRP A 14 -26.80 -31.95 3.47
CA TRP A 14 -27.03 -32.99 4.48
C TRP A 14 -28.12 -34.01 4.11
N LYS A 15 -28.94 -33.74 3.08
CA LYS A 15 -29.95 -34.66 2.54
C LYS A 15 -29.45 -35.44 1.33
N VAL A 16 -28.23 -35.21 0.86
CA VAL A 16 -27.69 -35.79 -0.38
C VAL A 16 -26.46 -36.65 -0.08
N ARG A 17 -26.44 -37.87 -0.60
CA ARG A 17 -25.29 -38.78 -0.50
C ARG A 17 -24.80 -39.20 -1.89
N PRO A 18 -23.61 -38.74 -2.34
CA PRO A 18 -23.04 -39.16 -3.61
C PRO A 18 -22.50 -40.60 -3.51
N LYS A 19 -22.88 -41.45 -4.45
CA LYS A 19 -22.50 -42.88 -4.51
C LYS A 19 -21.97 -43.23 -5.90
N ARG A 20 -21.16 -44.28 -5.99
CA ARG A 20 -20.72 -44.88 -7.26
C ARG A 20 -21.35 -46.24 -7.44
N THR A 21 -21.73 -46.56 -8.67
CA THR A 21 -22.07 -47.93 -9.06
C THR A 21 -20.82 -48.81 -9.12
N LYS A 22 -20.98 -50.13 -9.16
CA LYS A 22 -19.87 -51.08 -9.39
C LYS A 22 -19.11 -50.83 -10.69
N ARG A 23 -19.74 -50.18 -11.68
CA ARG A 23 -19.16 -49.76 -12.97
C ARG A 23 -18.52 -48.37 -12.93
N GLY A 24 -18.47 -47.72 -11.76
CA GLY A 24 -17.83 -46.40 -11.58
C GLY A 24 -18.71 -45.18 -11.88
N HIS A 25 -19.93 -45.36 -12.41
CA HIS A 25 -20.85 -44.24 -12.67
C HIS A 25 -21.37 -43.61 -11.37
N LYS A 26 -21.37 -42.28 -11.33
CA LYS A 26 -21.86 -41.48 -10.20
C LYS A 26 -23.39 -41.39 -10.18
N TRP A 27 -23.97 -41.45 -8.99
CA TRP A 27 -25.39 -41.17 -8.73
C TRP A 27 -25.54 -40.54 -7.33
N TYR A 28 -26.69 -39.94 -7.06
CA TYR A 28 -26.97 -39.27 -5.80
C TYR A 28 -28.18 -39.89 -5.12
N GLU A 29 -28.06 -40.26 -3.86
CA GLU A 29 -29.18 -40.64 -3.02
C GLU A 29 -29.68 -39.39 -2.31
N VAL A 30 -30.91 -38.96 -2.62
CA VAL A 30 -31.51 -37.75 -2.06
C VAL A 30 -32.65 -38.12 -1.14
N THR A 31 -32.57 -37.70 0.12
CA THR A 31 -33.61 -37.92 1.12
C THR A 31 -34.63 -36.79 1.02
N ASN A 32 -35.88 -37.12 0.70
CA ASN A 32 -36.95 -36.12 0.65
C ASN A 32 -37.43 -35.73 2.07
N ASP A 33 -38.33 -34.75 2.17
CA ASP A 33 -38.84 -34.28 3.47
C ASP A 33 -39.63 -35.34 4.25
N THR A 34 -40.12 -36.38 3.55
CA THR A 34 -40.78 -37.53 4.16
C THR A 34 -39.82 -38.62 4.65
N GLY A 35 -38.50 -38.43 4.50
CA GLY A 35 -37.45 -39.37 4.92
C GLY A 35 -37.17 -40.50 3.91
N GLN A 36 -37.83 -40.51 2.75
CA GLN A 36 -37.62 -41.50 1.71
C GLN A 36 -36.39 -41.14 0.86
N ALA A 37 -35.48 -42.11 0.72
CA ALA A 37 -34.30 -42.00 -0.12
C ALA A 37 -34.64 -42.30 -1.59
N THR A 38 -34.45 -41.31 -2.46
CA THR A 38 -34.70 -41.41 -3.91
C THR A 38 -33.38 -41.32 -4.68
N PRO A 39 -33.07 -42.29 -5.57
CA PRO A 39 -31.87 -42.23 -6.39
C PRO A 39 -32.05 -41.25 -7.57
N LEU A 40 -31.16 -40.29 -7.69
CA LEU A 40 -31.05 -39.39 -8.84
C LEU A 40 -29.78 -39.68 -9.65
N PRO A 41 -29.89 -39.83 -10.98
CA PRO A 41 -28.72 -40.01 -11.83
C PRO A 41 -27.91 -38.71 -11.89
N ALA A 42 -26.59 -38.81 -12.12
CA ALA A 42 -25.69 -37.65 -12.04
C ALA A 42 -26.02 -36.51 -13.02
N TRP A 43 -26.63 -36.82 -14.17
CA TRP A 43 -27.03 -35.81 -15.17
C TRP A 43 -28.22 -34.95 -14.72
N LYS A 44 -28.98 -35.36 -13.70
CA LYS A 44 -30.10 -34.58 -13.13
C LYS A 44 -29.70 -33.65 -11.98
N VAL A 45 -28.46 -33.73 -11.52
CA VAL A 45 -27.99 -33.00 -10.33
C VAL A 45 -26.78 -32.17 -10.72
N LEU A 46 -26.89 -30.85 -10.64
CA LEU A 46 -25.74 -29.95 -10.65
C LEU A 46 -25.05 -30.09 -9.28
N HIS A 47 -23.78 -30.47 -9.28
CA HIS A 47 -23.01 -30.72 -8.07
C HIS A 47 -21.74 -29.89 -8.09
N PHE A 48 -21.63 -28.99 -7.12
CA PHE A 48 -20.53 -28.04 -6.98
C PHE A 48 -19.69 -28.41 -5.76
N PRO A 49 -18.77 -29.39 -5.86
CA PRO A 49 -17.88 -29.72 -4.75
C PRO A 49 -16.78 -28.66 -4.63
N ASN A 50 -16.41 -28.29 -3.41
CA ASN A 50 -15.11 -27.66 -3.17
C ASN A 50 -13.98 -28.71 -3.35
N VAL A 51 -12.78 -28.48 -2.82
CA VAL A 51 -11.66 -29.42 -2.83
C VAL A 51 -12.10 -30.83 -2.43
N THR A 52 -11.87 -31.83 -3.28
CA THR A 52 -12.21 -33.23 -3.02
C THR A 52 -10.97 -34.09 -2.91
N LEU A 53 -10.86 -34.93 -1.89
CA LEU A 53 -9.80 -35.96 -1.81
C LEU A 53 -10.21 -37.29 -2.47
N ASN A 54 -11.51 -37.56 -2.53
CA ASN A 54 -12.07 -38.83 -3.03
C ASN A 54 -12.78 -38.68 -4.39
N GLY A 55 -12.77 -37.47 -4.98
CA GLY A 55 -13.46 -37.17 -6.24
C GLY A 55 -15.00 -37.26 -6.19
N MET A 56 -15.60 -37.33 -4.98
CA MET A 56 -17.04 -37.55 -4.80
C MET A 56 -17.70 -36.51 -3.91
N THR A 57 -17.07 -36.18 -2.78
CA THR A 57 -17.54 -35.23 -1.77
C THR A 57 -16.52 -34.12 -1.59
N GLY A 58 -16.99 -32.86 -1.57
CA GLY A 58 -16.19 -31.72 -1.16
C GLY A 58 -15.80 -31.84 0.32
N MET A 59 -14.57 -31.46 0.65
CA MET A 59 -14.12 -31.28 2.02
C MET A 59 -14.79 -30.03 2.61
N SER A 60 -15.29 -30.14 3.83
CA SER A 60 -15.82 -28.99 4.57
C SER A 60 -14.67 -28.16 5.12
N CYS A 61 -14.69 -26.84 4.93
CA CYS A 61 -13.71 -25.91 5.53
C CYS A 61 -13.71 -26.01 7.06
N ILE A 62 -14.87 -26.25 7.68
CA ILE A 62 -15.01 -26.44 9.13
C ILE A 62 -14.31 -27.74 9.55
N GLN A 63 -14.45 -28.81 8.76
CA GLN A 63 -13.79 -30.08 9.07
C GLN A 63 -12.28 -29.97 8.88
N ALA A 64 -11.82 -29.27 7.84
CA ALA A 64 -10.40 -29.03 7.58
C ALA A 64 -9.74 -28.18 8.69
N GLY A 65 -10.50 -27.23 9.25
CA GLY A 65 -10.03 -26.32 10.30
C GLY A 65 -10.51 -26.62 11.70
N ALA A 66 -10.97 -27.86 11.98
CA ALA A 66 -11.63 -28.18 13.24
C ALA A 66 -10.76 -27.84 14.46
N GLU A 67 -9.44 -28.08 14.39
CA GLU A 67 -8.52 -27.74 15.49
C GLU A 67 -8.32 -26.23 15.65
N ALA A 68 -8.12 -25.47 14.56
CA ALA A 68 -7.97 -24.02 14.61
C ALA A 68 -9.23 -23.33 15.17
N ILE A 69 -10.41 -23.81 14.76
CA ILE A 69 -11.69 -23.34 15.30
C ILE A 69 -11.82 -23.72 16.77
N GLY A 70 -11.47 -24.96 17.14
CA GLY A 70 -11.48 -25.43 18.52
C GLY A 70 -10.57 -24.60 19.43
N LEU A 71 -9.35 -24.30 18.98
CA LEU A 71 -8.41 -23.42 19.67
C LEU A 71 -8.97 -21.99 19.82
N SER A 72 -9.64 -21.46 18.80
CA SER A 72 -10.29 -20.15 18.85
C SER A 72 -11.40 -20.11 19.90
N LEU A 73 -12.27 -21.12 19.93
CA LEU A 73 -13.33 -21.24 20.94
C LEU A 73 -12.74 -21.32 22.35
N ALA A 74 -11.69 -22.12 22.54
CA ALA A 74 -11.02 -22.25 23.83
C ALA A 74 -10.35 -20.94 24.28
N ALA A 75 -9.71 -20.21 23.36
CA ALA A 75 -9.11 -18.91 23.65
C ALA A 75 -10.17 -17.85 23.99
N GLU A 76 -11.31 -17.85 23.29
CA GLU A 76 -12.44 -16.97 23.62
C GLU A 76 -13.05 -17.30 24.98
N GLU A 77 -13.24 -18.59 25.29
CA GLU A 77 -13.73 -19.04 26.60
C GLU A 77 -12.74 -18.67 27.72
N PHE A 78 -11.44 -18.86 27.49
CA PHE A 78 -10.39 -18.44 28.40
C PHE A 78 -10.44 -16.92 28.64
N GLY A 79 -10.48 -16.12 27.57
CA GLY A 79 -10.59 -14.66 27.69
C GLY A 79 -11.86 -14.21 28.40
N ALA A 80 -13.01 -14.79 28.04
CA ALA A 80 -14.29 -14.49 28.66
C ALA A 80 -14.29 -14.79 30.16
N ARG A 81 -13.70 -15.92 30.59
CA ARG A 81 -13.55 -16.26 32.02
C ARG A 81 -12.52 -15.38 32.71
N PHE A 82 -11.36 -15.18 32.09
CA PHE A 82 -10.26 -14.36 32.63
C PHE A 82 -10.71 -12.92 32.90
N PHE A 83 -11.33 -12.27 31.92
CA PHE A 83 -11.84 -10.90 32.05
C PHE A 83 -13.20 -10.82 32.78
N GLY A 84 -14.07 -11.81 32.62
CA GLY A 84 -15.44 -11.79 33.15
C GLY A 84 -15.55 -12.18 34.62
N GLU A 85 -14.80 -13.19 35.07
CA GLU A 85 -14.85 -13.66 36.46
C GLU A 85 -13.89 -12.87 37.37
N GLY A 86 -13.03 -12.03 36.80
CA GLY A 86 -12.00 -11.29 37.54
C GLY A 86 -10.97 -12.22 38.20
N ALA A 87 -10.92 -13.48 37.76
CA ALA A 87 -10.05 -14.53 38.30
C ALA A 87 -8.60 -14.36 37.82
N ASN A 88 -8.09 -13.14 37.84
CA ASN A 88 -6.73 -12.98 38.31
C ASN A 88 -6.74 -13.56 39.72
N VAL A 89 -6.04 -14.67 39.94
CA VAL A 89 -5.67 -15.07 41.30
C VAL A 89 -4.67 -14.00 41.75
N GLY A 90 -5.20 -12.81 42.07
CA GLY A 90 -4.45 -11.58 42.22
C GLY A 90 -3.49 -11.67 43.39
N GLY A 91 -3.69 -12.67 44.26
CA GLY A 91 -2.69 -13.07 45.22
C GLY A 91 -3.00 -14.39 45.93
N ILE A 92 -1.96 -14.91 46.56
CA ILE A 92 -2.03 -16.03 47.48
C ILE A 92 -2.22 -15.44 48.87
N VAL A 93 -3.29 -15.83 49.56
CA VAL A 93 -3.48 -15.49 50.97
C VAL A 93 -2.86 -16.59 51.82
N GLU A 94 -1.79 -16.24 52.53
CA GLU A 94 -1.08 -17.13 53.43
C GLU A 94 -1.55 -16.91 54.87
N TYR A 95 -1.99 -18.00 55.52
CA TYR A 95 -2.33 -18.02 56.94
C TYR A 95 -1.27 -18.83 57.70
N PRO A 96 -0.67 -18.28 58.78
CA PRO A 96 0.46 -18.92 59.48
C PRO A 96 0.07 -20.13 60.35
N GLY A 97 -1.21 -20.50 60.48
CA GLY A 97 -1.70 -21.58 61.36
C GLY A 97 -2.66 -22.58 60.69
N LYS A 98 -3.38 -23.39 61.50
CA LYS A 98 -4.47 -24.25 61.02
C LYS A 98 -5.83 -23.62 61.31
N LEU A 99 -6.59 -23.29 60.26
CA LEU A 99 -7.97 -22.84 60.36
C LEU A 99 -8.91 -24.03 60.69
N LYS A 100 -9.91 -23.80 61.55
CA LYS A 100 -11.04 -24.73 61.73
C LYS A 100 -11.92 -24.74 60.49
N GLU A 101 -12.59 -25.86 60.21
CA GLU A 101 -13.37 -26.08 58.98
C GLU A 101 -14.47 -25.03 58.73
N ASP A 102 -15.15 -24.62 59.80
CA ASP A 102 -16.20 -23.59 59.73
C ASP A 102 -15.65 -22.20 59.39
N ALA A 103 -14.49 -21.84 59.95
CA ALA A 103 -13.82 -20.58 59.67
C ALA A 103 -13.31 -20.53 58.21
N LEU A 104 -12.84 -21.66 57.68
CA LEU A 104 -12.41 -21.78 56.29
C LEU A 104 -13.57 -21.56 55.30
N LYS A 105 -14.76 -22.12 55.60
CA LYS A 105 -15.96 -21.93 54.76
C LYS A 105 -16.40 -20.47 54.74
N SER A 106 -16.56 -19.85 55.92
CA SER A 106 -16.94 -18.44 56.03
C SER A 106 -15.93 -17.52 55.35
N PHE A 107 -14.64 -17.81 55.44
CA PHE A 107 -13.59 -17.06 54.75
C PHE A 107 -13.67 -17.21 53.22
N LYS A 108 -13.84 -18.43 52.69
CA LYS A 108 -14.01 -18.63 51.24
C LYS A 108 -15.22 -17.90 50.69
N GLU A 109 -16.32 -17.89 51.44
CA GLU A 109 -17.56 -17.24 51.07
C GLU A 109 -17.48 -15.71 51.14
N SER A 110 -16.78 -15.16 52.14
CA SER A 110 -16.50 -13.72 52.23
C SER A 110 -15.59 -13.24 51.10
N VAL A 111 -14.55 -14.01 50.76
CA VAL A 111 -13.65 -13.70 49.64
C VAL A 111 -14.39 -13.73 48.31
N LYS A 112 -15.18 -14.78 48.05
CA LYS A 112 -15.99 -14.91 46.83
C LYS A 112 -17.01 -13.78 46.71
N THR A 113 -17.68 -13.42 47.80
CA THR A 113 -18.70 -12.36 47.80
C THR A 113 -18.10 -10.96 47.72
N GLY A 114 -16.95 -10.73 48.34
CA GLY A 114 -16.30 -9.42 48.40
C GLY A 114 -15.52 -9.05 47.13
N TYR A 115 -14.93 -10.04 46.45
CA TYR A 115 -13.87 -9.79 45.46
C TYR A 115 -14.05 -10.52 44.11
N SER A 116 -15.07 -11.39 43.94
CA SER A 116 -15.38 -12.01 42.64
C SER A 116 -16.36 -11.18 41.80
N GLY A 117 -16.06 -11.04 40.50
CA GLY A 117 -16.89 -10.37 39.49
C GLY A 117 -16.39 -9.00 39.03
N LEU A 118 -16.72 -8.64 37.78
CA LEU A 118 -16.31 -7.41 37.07
C LEU A 118 -16.46 -6.10 37.88
N GLY A 119 -17.55 -5.93 38.64
CA GLY A 119 -17.81 -4.72 39.43
C GLY A 119 -17.06 -4.63 40.77
N LYS A 120 -16.26 -5.64 41.13
CA LYS A 120 -15.52 -5.73 42.40
C LYS A 120 -14.00 -5.76 42.20
N ALA A 121 -13.55 -5.71 40.94
CA ALA A 121 -12.16 -5.45 40.61
C ALA A 121 -11.73 -4.12 41.28
N HIS A 122 -10.54 -4.11 41.90
CA HIS A 122 -9.97 -2.97 42.65
C HIS A 122 -10.49 -2.69 44.07
N ARG A 123 -11.31 -3.56 44.67
CA ARG A 123 -11.64 -3.41 46.10
C ARG A 123 -10.43 -3.69 46.99
N LEU A 124 -10.23 -2.85 48.02
CA LEU A 124 -9.19 -3.06 49.03
C LEU A 124 -9.51 -4.32 49.85
N MET A 125 -8.56 -5.25 49.95
CA MET A 125 -8.70 -6.45 50.76
C MET A 125 -8.29 -6.18 52.21
N LEU A 126 -9.24 -6.27 53.13
CA LEU A 126 -8.96 -6.20 54.57
C LEU A 126 -8.48 -7.58 55.04
N LEU A 127 -7.31 -7.62 55.68
CA LEU A 127 -6.68 -8.85 56.17
C LEU A 127 -6.58 -8.80 57.70
N GLU A 128 -7.15 -9.79 58.38
CA GLU A 128 -7.14 -9.91 59.84
C GLU A 128 -6.19 -11.03 60.30
N GLU A 129 -5.85 -11.07 61.60
CA GLU A 129 -5.08 -12.15 62.24
C GLU A 129 -3.75 -12.56 61.57
N GLY A 130 -3.01 -11.62 60.99
CA GLY A 130 -1.68 -11.89 60.43
C GLY A 130 -1.70 -12.59 59.06
N LEU A 131 -2.85 -12.61 58.38
CA LEU A 131 -2.97 -13.01 56.97
C LEU A 131 -2.06 -12.14 56.09
N LYS A 132 -1.24 -12.78 55.25
CA LYS A 132 -0.39 -12.09 54.28
C LYS A 132 -0.94 -12.30 52.88
N TYR A 133 -1.03 -11.21 52.11
CA TYR A 133 -1.42 -11.25 50.70
C TYR A 133 -0.19 -11.10 49.82
N HIS A 134 0.12 -12.14 49.06
CA HIS A 134 1.19 -12.11 48.07
C HIS A 134 0.59 -11.81 46.71
N ARG A 135 0.79 -10.59 46.19
CA ARG A 135 0.29 -10.24 44.85
C ARG A 135 1.04 -11.05 43.79
N VAL A 136 0.33 -11.92 43.07
CA VAL A 136 0.90 -12.55 41.87
C VAL A 136 0.71 -11.54 40.74
N GLY A 137 1.82 -11.07 40.16
CA GLY A 137 1.78 -10.13 39.04
C GLY A 137 1.03 -10.74 37.86
N ILE A 138 0.26 -9.91 37.14
CA ILE A 138 -0.34 -10.32 35.87
C ILE A 138 0.84 -10.58 34.91
N PRO A 139 1.02 -11.81 34.39
CA PRO A 139 2.04 -12.04 33.38
C PRO A 139 1.75 -11.13 32.16
N PRO A 140 2.77 -10.68 31.39
CA PRO A 140 2.62 -9.75 30.26
C PRO A 140 1.92 -10.39 29.03
N ASN A 141 0.70 -10.90 29.25
CA ASN A 141 -0.04 -11.79 28.36
C ASN A 141 -1.24 -11.08 27.71
N GLU A 142 -1.56 -9.85 28.13
CA GLU A 142 -2.71 -9.10 27.58
C GLU A 142 -2.47 -8.68 26.12
N ALA A 143 -1.26 -8.25 25.78
CA ALA A 143 -0.86 -7.97 24.40
C ALA A 143 -0.81 -9.25 23.55
N GLN A 144 -0.28 -10.35 24.10
CA GLN A 144 -0.23 -11.65 23.43
C GLN A 144 -1.63 -12.24 23.21
N PHE A 145 -2.59 -12.00 24.10
CA PHE A 145 -3.98 -12.44 23.93
C PHE A 145 -4.67 -11.73 22.77
N LEU A 146 -4.49 -10.41 22.63
CA LEU A 146 -5.00 -9.65 21.48
C LEU A 146 -4.36 -10.11 20.17
N GLU A 147 -3.04 -10.31 20.15
CA GLU A 147 -2.34 -10.86 18.98
C GLU A 147 -2.84 -12.26 18.61
N THR A 148 -3.09 -13.13 19.61
CA THR A 148 -3.64 -14.47 19.41
C THR A 148 -5.03 -14.42 18.77
N ARG A 149 -5.94 -13.56 19.27
CA ARG A 149 -7.28 -13.40 18.68
C ARG A 149 -7.21 -12.89 17.24
N ARG A 150 -6.30 -11.97 16.93
CA ARG A 150 -6.11 -11.46 15.57
C ARG A 150 -5.58 -12.53 14.63
N PHE A 151 -4.61 -13.33 15.09
CA PHE A 151 -4.10 -14.44 14.29
C PHE A 151 -5.18 -15.48 13.99
N GLN A 152 -6.07 -15.75 14.95
CA GLN A 152 -7.22 -16.67 14.78
C GLN A 152 -8.20 -16.19 13.70
N VAL A 153 -8.52 -14.90 13.67
CA VAL A 153 -9.37 -14.31 12.62
C VAL A 153 -8.75 -14.56 11.23
N ALA A 154 -7.45 -14.34 11.10
CA ALA A 154 -6.73 -14.61 9.85
C ALA A 154 -6.67 -16.10 9.51
N GLU A 155 -6.47 -16.97 10.51
CA GLU A 155 -6.42 -18.42 10.33
C GLU A 155 -7.75 -18.99 9.84
N ILE A 156 -8.86 -18.54 10.43
CA ILE A 156 -10.21 -18.93 9.98
C ILE A 156 -10.49 -18.40 8.58
N GLY A 157 -10.14 -17.13 8.29
CA GLY A 157 -10.30 -16.55 6.95
C GLY A 157 -9.59 -17.37 5.86
N ARG A 158 -8.36 -17.81 6.12
CA ARG A 158 -7.58 -18.65 5.20
C ARG A 158 -8.27 -19.98 4.86
N LEU A 159 -8.98 -20.60 5.81
CA LEU A 159 -9.71 -21.86 5.55
C LEU A 159 -10.84 -21.71 4.53
N PHE A 160 -11.43 -20.51 4.44
CA PHE A 160 -12.45 -20.18 3.43
C PHE A 160 -11.85 -19.66 2.13
N GLY A 161 -10.52 -19.65 2.00
CA GLY A 161 -9.82 -19.06 0.86
C GLY A 161 -9.86 -17.53 0.85
N ILE A 162 -10.21 -16.88 1.98
CA ILE A 162 -10.25 -15.42 2.12
C ILE A 162 -8.91 -14.97 2.70
N SER A 163 -7.96 -14.68 1.81
CA SER A 163 -6.61 -14.24 2.19
C SER A 163 -6.56 -12.75 2.55
N GLN A 164 -7.54 -11.97 2.09
CA GLN A 164 -7.56 -10.51 2.24
C GLN A 164 -8.40 -10.10 3.45
N LEU A 165 -7.68 -9.81 4.54
CA LEU A 165 -8.23 -9.52 5.88
C LEU A 165 -9.15 -8.29 5.93
N HIS A 166 -9.03 -7.36 4.97
CA HIS A 166 -9.90 -6.19 4.89
C HIS A 166 -11.37 -6.55 4.62
N LYS A 167 -11.65 -7.70 3.98
CA LYS A 167 -13.02 -8.19 3.76
C LYS A 167 -13.72 -8.68 5.02
N ILE A 168 -12.95 -9.07 6.03
CA ILE A 168 -13.46 -9.53 7.33
C ILE A 168 -13.33 -8.45 8.42
N GLY A 169 -12.98 -7.21 8.03
CA GLY A 169 -12.93 -6.05 8.92
C GLY A 169 -11.59 -5.80 9.61
N ASP A 170 -10.54 -6.55 9.30
CA ASP A 170 -9.18 -6.28 9.80
C ASP A 170 -8.42 -5.39 8.80
N LEU A 171 -8.25 -4.12 9.19
CA LEU A 171 -7.70 -3.04 8.35
C LEU A 171 -6.28 -2.62 8.77
N GLU A 172 -5.63 -3.31 9.71
CA GLU A 172 -4.37 -2.79 10.30
C GLU A 172 -3.24 -2.62 9.28
N ARG A 173 -3.20 -3.49 8.27
CA ARG A 173 -2.24 -3.42 7.16
C ARG A 173 -2.84 -2.90 5.84
N ALA A 174 -4.11 -2.50 5.88
CA ALA A 174 -4.82 -1.97 4.71
C ALA A 174 -4.60 -0.45 4.61
N THR A 175 -4.04 0.03 3.50
CA THR A 175 -3.97 1.44 3.12
C THR A 175 -4.92 1.68 1.95
N PHE A 176 -5.48 2.88 1.81
CA PHE A 176 -6.44 3.17 0.72
C PHE A 176 -5.94 2.77 -0.68
N SER A 177 -4.64 2.92 -0.93
CA SER A 177 -4.00 2.51 -2.19
C SER A 177 -3.89 0.99 -2.39
N ASN A 178 -3.82 0.19 -1.32
CA ASN A 178 -3.70 -1.27 -1.42
C ASN A 178 -5.07 -1.98 -1.36
N ILE A 179 -6.13 -1.31 -0.91
CA ILE A 179 -7.47 -1.89 -0.83
C ILE A 179 -8.03 -2.22 -2.22
N GLU A 180 -7.74 -1.40 -3.24
CA GLU A 180 -8.17 -1.68 -4.61
C GLU A 180 -7.47 -2.93 -5.17
N GLU A 181 -6.17 -3.08 -4.93
CA GLU A 181 -5.40 -4.25 -5.30
C GLU A 181 -5.86 -5.51 -4.54
N GLN A 182 -6.03 -5.40 -3.22
CA GLN A 182 -6.57 -6.50 -2.39
C GLN A 182 -8.01 -6.87 -2.77
N ASN A 183 -8.81 -5.94 -3.29
CA ASN A 183 -10.14 -6.25 -3.83
C ASN A 183 -10.05 -7.08 -5.11
N ILE A 184 -9.07 -6.79 -5.97
CA ILE A 184 -8.82 -7.58 -7.18
C ILE A 184 -8.32 -8.96 -6.79
N ASP A 185 -7.35 -9.06 -5.87
CA ASP A 185 -6.82 -10.34 -5.39
C ASP A 185 -7.94 -11.22 -4.79
N PHE A 186 -8.88 -10.63 -4.04
CA PHE A 186 -10.02 -11.37 -3.51
C PHE A 186 -10.90 -11.97 -4.62
N VAL A 187 -11.14 -11.20 -5.69
CA VAL A 187 -11.91 -11.69 -6.84
C VAL A 187 -11.15 -12.80 -7.56
N VAL A 188 -9.84 -12.65 -7.74
CA VAL A 188 -9.00 -13.59 -8.49
C VAL A 188 -8.74 -14.88 -7.71
N ASP A 189 -8.40 -14.80 -6.42
CA ASP A 189 -7.97 -15.95 -5.63
C ASP A 189 -9.13 -16.68 -4.95
N THR A 190 -10.18 -15.96 -4.53
CA THR A 190 -11.30 -16.55 -3.79
C THR A 190 -12.51 -16.79 -4.67
N ILE A 191 -12.98 -15.77 -5.38
CA ILE A 191 -14.26 -15.83 -6.10
C ILE A 191 -14.12 -16.58 -7.43
N ARG A 192 -13.08 -16.28 -8.21
CA ARG A 192 -12.90 -16.85 -9.56
C ARG A 192 -12.85 -18.39 -9.55
N PRO A 193 -12.13 -19.08 -8.64
CA PRO A 193 -12.16 -20.54 -8.62
C PRO A 193 -13.55 -21.13 -8.32
N LEU A 194 -14.34 -20.46 -7.47
CA LEU A 194 -15.70 -20.91 -7.12
C LEU A 194 -16.67 -20.75 -8.28
N ILE A 195 -16.66 -19.59 -8.95
CA ILE A 195 -17.54 -19.35 -10.10
C ILE A 195 -17.16 -20.24 -11.28
N VAL A 196 -15.87 -20.43 -11.56
CA VAL A 196 -15.40 -21.29 -12.68
C VAL A 196 -15.84 -22.74 -12.46
N ASN A 197 -15.78 -23.24 -11.22
CA ASN A 197 -16.29 -24.57 -10.90
C ASN A 197 -17.80 -24.69 -11.16
N MET A 198 -18.58 -23.66 -10.80
CA MET A 198 -20.01 -23.62 -11.11
C MET A 198 -20.28 -23.57 -12.61
N GLU A 199 -19.56 -22.71 -13.35
CA GLU A 199 -19.67 -22.55 -14.80
C GLU A 199 -19.35 -23.85 -15.52
N GLN A 200 -18.27 -24.53 -15.14
CA GLN A 200 -17.87 -25.80 -15.75
C GLN A 200 -18.96 -26.86 -15.61
N GLU A 201 -19.55 -27.01 -14.41
CA GLU A 201 -20.61 -27.98 -14.16
C GLU A 201 -21.91 -27.62 -14.91
N ILE A 202 -22.27 -26.33 -14.94
CA ILE A 202 -23.43 -25.81 -15.68
C ILE A 202 -23.25 -26.04 -17.18
N ASN A 203 -22.10 -25.66 -17.74
CA ASN A 203 -21.79 -25.78 -19.16
C ASN A 203 -21.72 -27.24 -19.57
N TYR A 204 -21.08 -28.10 -18.77
CA TYR A 204 -20.97 -29.53 -19.05
C TYR A 204 -22.34 -30.21 -19.11
N LYS A 205 -23.27 -29.87 -18.21
CA LYS A 205 -24.56 -30.58 -18.11
C LYS A 205 -25.69 -29.97 -18.91
N LEU A 206 -25.71 -28.65 -19.11
CA LEU A 206 -26.81 -27.95 -19.76
C LEU A 206 -26.49 -27.50 -21.18
N TYR A 207 -25.23 -27.14 -21.45
CA TYR A 207 -24.86 -26.41 -22.66
C TYR A 207 -23.82 -27.11 -23.54
N ALA A 208 -23.24 -28.25 -23.13
CA ALA A 208 -22.16 -28.93 -23.86
C ALA A 208 -22.46 -29.31 -25.32
N LYS A 209 -23.74 -29.40 -25.71
CA LYS A 209 -24.20 -29.69 -27.08
C LYS A 209 -24.95 -28.53 -27.73
N LYS A 210 -24.91 -27.36 -27.11
CA LYS A 210 -25.61 -26.14 -27.55
C LYS A 210 -24.56 -25.10 -27.98
N PRO A 211 -24.89 -24.17 -28.89
CA PRO A 211 -23.98 -23.10 -29.32
C PRO A 211 -23.87 -21.96 -28.29
N PHE A 212 -24.24 -22.21 -27.04
CA PHE A 212 -24.31 -21.22 -25.97
C PHE A 212 -23.47 -21.70 -24.80
N PHE A 213 -22.98 -20.79 -23.97
CA PHE A 213 -22.35 -21.10 -22.69
C PHE A 213 -22.89 -20.13 -21.62
N ALA A 214 -22.71 -20.49 -20.36
CA ALA A 214 -23.00 -19.67 -19.20
C ALA A 214 -21.70 -19.28 -18.50
N GLU A 215 -21.57 -17.99 -18.19
CA GLU A 215 -20.44 -17.41 -17.45
C GLU A 215 -20.97 -16.36 -16.46
N PHE A 216 -20.32 -16.24 -15.30
CA PHE A 216 -20.56 -15.17 -14.34
C PHE A 216 -19.74 -13.94 -14.70
N VAL A 217 -20.43 -12.84 -15.03
CA VAL A 217 -19.79 -11.56 -15.34
C VAL A 217 -19.29 -10.88 -14.05
N ILE A 218 -17.99 -10.97 -13.78
CA ILE A 218 -17.33 -10.35 -12.61
C ILE A 218 -16.74 -8.97 -12.89
N ASP A 219 -16.90 -8.44 -14.10
CA ASP A 219 -16.40 -7.12 -14.50
C ASP A 219 -16.90 -5.99 -13.61
N GLY A 220 -18.11 -6.13 -13.06
CA GLY A 220 -18.67 -5.20 -12.08
C GLY A 220 -17.84 -5.06 -10.80
N LEU A 221 -17.16 -6.13 -10.39
CA LEU A 221 -16.28 -6.18 -9.22
C LEU A 221 -14.86 -5.69 -9.55
N LEU A 222 -14.45 -5.75 -10.82
CA LEU A 222 -13.13 -5.33 -11.32
C LEU A 222 -13.12 -3.90 -11.89
N ARG A 223 -14.20 -3.12 -11.75
CA ARG A 223 -14.38 -1.79 -12.36
C ARG A 223 -13.26 -0.78 -12.06
N GLY A 224 -12.54 -0.92 -10.95
CA GLY A 224 -11.37 -0.09 -10.64
C GLY A 224 -10.19 -0.23 -11.61
N ASN A 225 -10.16 -1.30 -12.41
CA ASN A 225 -9.05 -1.62 -13.33
C ASN A 225 -9.39 -1.49 -14.83
N ILE A 226 -10.54 -0.90 -15.16
CA ILE A 226 -10.96 -0.69 -16.57
C ILE A 226 -9.90 0.09 -17.33
N THR A 227 -9.28 1.10 -16.71
CA THR A 227 -8.23 1.90 -17.36
C THR A 227 -7.04 1.05 -17.79
N ASN A 228 -6.49 0.18 -16.94
CA ASN A 228 -5.34 -0.63 -17.36
C ASN A 228 -5.76 -1.74 -18.33
N ARG A 229 -6.95 -2.34 -18.18
CA ARG A 229 -7.47 -3.34 -19.14
C ARG A 229 -7.57 -2.77 -20.55
N TYR A 230 -8.16 -1.58 -20.69
CA TYR A 230 -8.30 -0.91 -21.99
C TYR A 230 -6.95 -0.43 -22.54
N GLN A 231 -6.01 -0.03 -21.67
CA GLN A 231 -4.63 0.29 -22.08
C GLN A 231 -3.88 -0.96 -22.58
N SER A 232 -4.09 -2.12 -21.96
CA SER A 232 -3.53 -3.40 -22.41
C SER A 232 -4.10 -3.78 -23.78
N TYR A 233 -5.41 -3.66 -24.01
CA TYR A 233 -6.01 -3.88 -25.33
C TYR A 233 -5.50 -2.90 -26.39
N ALA A 234 -5.38 -1.62 -26.05
CA ALA A 234 -4.82 -0.62 -26.95
C ALA A 234 -3.37 -0.96 -27.34
N THR A 235 -2.58 -1.43 -26.38
CA THR A 235 -1.20 -1.90 -26.62
C THR A 235 -1.20 -3.14 -27.50
N ALA A 236 -2.04 -4.14 -27.21
CA ALA A 236 -2.14 -5.37 -27.98
C ALA A 236 -2.53 -5.12 -29.45
N ARG A 237 -3.52 -4.24 -29.67
CA ARG A 237 -3.99 -3.84 -30.99
C ARG A 237 -3.00 -2.95 -31.73
N GLN A 238 -2.21 -2.16 -31.01
CA GLN A 238 -1.13 -1.35 -31.58
C GLN A 238 0.01 -2.24 -32.10
N TRP A 239 0.38 -3.29 -31.37
CA TRP A 239 1.44 -4.22 -31.78
C TRP A 239 0.98 -5.32 -32.74
N GLY A 240 -0.32 -5.43 -32.99
CA GLY A 240 -0.84 -6.27 -34.07
C GLY A 240 -0.98 -7.75 -33.75
N TRP A 241 -0.93 -8.17 -32.48
CA TRP A 241 -1.12 -9.58 -32.09
C TRP A 241 -2.53 -9.88 -31.58
N MET A 242 -3.37 -8.85 -31.38
CA MET A 242 -4.82 -8.98 -31.18
C MET A 242 -5.57 -8.13 -32.20
N ASN A 243 -6.62 -8.70 -32.80
CA ASN A 243 -7.56 -7.99 -33.65
C ASN A 243 -8.75 -7.44 -32.80
N ALA A 244 -9.72 -6.77 -33.43
CA ALA A 244 -10.84 -6.18 -32.68
C ALA A 244 -11.88 -7.21 -32.23
N ASP A 245 -12.06 -8.33 -32.95
CA ASP A 245 -12.94 -9.41 -32.53
C ASP A 245 -12.35 -10.21 -31.36
N ASP A 246 -11.03 -10.39 -31.28
CA ASP A 246 -10.34 -11.00 -30.14
C ASP A 246 -10.63 -10.22 -28.84
N ILE A 247 -10.61 -8.89 -28.92
CA ILE A 247 -10.96 -8.02 -27.78
C ILE A 247 -12.45 -8.12 -27.46
N ARG A 248 -13.32 -8.20 -28.48
CA ARG A 248 -14.77 -8.33 -28.26
C ARG A 248 -15.14 -9.66 -27.64
N GLU A 249 -14.47 -10.75 -28.02
CA GLU A 249 -14.60 -12.06 -27.40
C GLU A 249 -14.23 -12.00 -25.91
N LEU A 250 -13.09 -11.37 -25.58
CA LEU A 250 -12.68 -11.14 -24.18
C LEU A 250 -13.66 -10.26 -23.37
N GLU A 251 -14.39 -9.39 -24.05
CA GLU A 251 -15.43 -8.52 -23.46
C GLU A 251 -16.84 -9.12 -23.55
N ASN A 252 -16.97 -10.41 -23.92
CA ASN A 252 -18.26 -11.09 -24.09
C ASN A 252 -19.22 -10.36 -25.05
N MET A 253 -18.67 -9.71 -26.07
CA MET A 253 -19.41 -9.03 -27.13
C MET A 253 -19.40 -9.85 -28.41
N ASN A 254 -20.52 -9.84 -29.14
CA ASN A 254 -20.60 -10.49 -30.45
C ASN A 254 -19.54 -9.91 -31.42
N PRO A 255 -18.93 -10.75 -32.28
CA PRO A 255 -17.99 -10.28 -33.29
C PRO A 255 -18.65 -9.27 -34.24
N LEU A 256 -17.84 -8.42 -34.87
CA LEU A 256 -18.34 -7.45 -35.83
C LEU A 256 -18.82 -8.16 -37.12
N PRO A 257 -19.91 -7.67 -37.75
CA PRO A 257 -20.39 -8.23 -39.01
C PRO A 257 -19.32 -8.20 -40.11
N ASP A 258 -19.41 -9.14 -41.05
CA ASP A 258 -18.61 -9.17 -42.28
C ASP A 258 -17.08 -9.21 -42.07
N GLY A 259 -16.62 -9.77 -40.94
CA GLY A 259 -15.18 -9.95 -40.65
C GLY A 259 -14.42 -8.65 -40.38
N GLN A 260 -15.11 -7.52 -40.20
CA GLN A 260 -14.50 -6.22 -39.95
C GLN A 260 -13.63 -6.18 -38.69
N GLY A 261 -13.89 -7.06 -37.72
CA GLY A 261 -13.11 -7.15 -36.50
C GLY A 261 -11.85 -8.01 -36.60
N GLN A 262 -11.69 -8.80 -37.66
CA GLN A 262 -10.56 -9.73 -37.85
C GLN A 262 -9.30 -9.07 -38.46
N ILE A 263 -9.25 -7.74 -38.48
CA ILE A 263 -8.15 -6.97 -39.08
C ILE A 263 -7.01 -6.82 -38.05
N TYR A 264 -5.84 -7.38 -38.38
CA TYR A 264 -4.60 -7.16 -37.64
C TYR A 264 -3.89 -5.90 -38.14
N LEU A 265 -3.52 -5.01 -37.22
CA LEU A 265 -2.80 -3.78 -37.55
C LEU A 265 -1.30 -4.03 -37.50
N VAL A 266 -0.57 -3.57 -38.52
CA VAL A 266 0.90 -3.63 -38.53
C VAL A 266 1.45 -2.23 -38.25
N PRO A 267 2.35 -2.06 -37.25
CA PRO A 267 2.99 -0.77 -37.00
C PRO A 267 3.78 -0.28 -38.22
N MET A 268 3.46 0.92 -38.74
CA MET A 268 4.18 1.51 -39.90
C MET A 268 5.67 1.75 -39.66
N ASN A 269 6.11 1.81 -38.41
CA ASN A 269 7.49 2.14 -38.04
C ASN A 269 8.44 0.94 -38.11
N MET A 270 7.92 -0.25 -38.43
CA MET A 270 8.68 -1.48 -38.66
C MET A 270 8.04 -2.22 -39.84
N ILE A 271 8.66 -2.20 -41.02
CA ILE A 271 8.23 -3.00 -42.18
C ILE A 271 9.41 -3.88 -42.65
N PRO A 272 9.19 -5.10 -43.18
CA PRO A 272 8.36 -6.25 -42.74
C PRO A 272 9.05 -7.62 -42.98
N ALA A 273 8.44 -8.78 -42.64
CA ALA A 273 9.02 -10.08 -43.03
C ALA A 273 8.96 -10.33 -44.56
N ASP A 274 7.90 -9.90 -45.23
CA ASP A 274 7.86 -9.86 -46.68
C ASP A 274 7.02 -8.66 -47.17
N GLN A 275 7.70 -7.76 -47.87
CA GLN A 275 7.09 -6.77 -48.76
C GLN A 275 6.31 -5.61 -48.11
N ALA A 276 7.06 -4.56 -47.84
CA ALA A 276 6.56 -3.20 -47.93
C ALA A 276 6.22 -2.90 -49.40
N ALA A 277 4.97 -3.07 -49.81
CA ALA A 277 4.51 -2.59 -51.12
C ALA A 277 4.09 -1.10 -51.00
N LEU A 278 4.96 -0.22 -51.52
CA LEU A 278 4.83 1.26 -51.68
C LEU A 278 4.00 1.62 -52.96
N PRO A 279 3.85 2.89 -53.39
CA PRO A 279 3.33 4.13 -52.75
C PRO A 279 2.48 5.00 -53.74
N ILE A 280 1.72 6.04 -53.30
CA ILE A 280 1.50 7.27 -54.13
C ILE A 280 1.34 8.56 -53.25
N LEU A 281 2.39 9.39 -53.31
CA LEU A 281 2.50 10.86 -53.44
C LEU A 281 1.42 11.83 -52.91
N LYS A 282 1.86 12.81 -52.09
CA LYS A 282 2.08 14.22 -52.51
C LYS A 282 2.83 15.03 -51.44
N GLU A 283 3.79 15.85 -51.88
CA GLU A 283 4.50 16.84 -51.07
C GLU A 283 3.56 17.96 -50.59
N PRO A 284 3.74 18.53 -49.39
CA PRO A 284 3.17 19.83 -49.04
C PRO A 284 4.23 20.92 -49.06
N THR A 285 3.96 21.92 -49.90
CA THR A 285 4.56 23.26 -49.92
C THR A 285 4.35 24.02 -48.61
N ALA A 286 5.24 24.97 -48.34
CA ALA A 286 5.34 25.75 -47.11
C ALA A 286 4.24 26.82 -46.90
N LYS A 287 3.77 26.88 -45.64
CA LYS A 287 3.25 27.98 -44.79
C LYS A 287 2.01 28.80 -45.19
N GLN A 288 1.03 28.85 -44.28
CA GLN A 288 0.69 30.04 -43.47
C GLN A 288 -0.25 29.70 -42.30
N ASP A 289 -0.13 30.50 -41.24
CA ASP A 289 -0.68 30.36 -39.88
C ASP A 289 -2.22 30.40 -39.80
N ASP A 290 -2.82 29.60 -38.92
CA ASP A 290 -3.29 30.02 -37.58
C ASP A 290 -4.37 29.04 -37.04
N ASP A 291 -4.32 28.87 -35.73
CA ASP A 291 -5.40 28.47 -34.83
C ASP A 291 -5.84 26.99 -34.69
N ARG A 292 -5.65 26.51 -33.44
CA ARG A 292 -6.45 25.54 -32.65
C ARG A 292 -5.99 24.07 -32.54
N ILE A 293 -5.68 23.76 -31.28
CA ILE A 293 -5.73 22.46 -30.58
C ILE A 293 -4.68 21.44 -31.05
N GLY A 294 -3.47 21.60 -30.48
CA GLY A 294 -2.34 20.70 -30.69
C GLY A 294 -2.59 19.29 -30.16
N LYS A 295 -2.92 18.36 -31.06
CA LYS A 295 -2.71 16.91 -30.84
C LYS A 295 -1.20 16.67 -30.66
N LYS A 296 -0.76 16.32 -29.45
CA LYS A 296 0.64 15.96 -29.14
C LYS A 296 1.08 14.75 -29.98
N SER A 297 2.28 14.83 -30.60
CA SER A 297 2.87 13.79 -31.47
C SER A 297 3.18 12.47 -30.72
N PRO A 298 3.39 11.35 -31.43
CA PRO A 298 3.69 10.04 -30.83
C PRO A 298 4.97 10.00 -29.99
N GLU A 299 6.01 10.73 -30.36
CA GLU A 299 7.28 10.83 -29.60
C GLU A 299 7.05 11.53 -28.24
N LYS A 300 6.25 12.60 -28.21
CA LYS A 300 5.81 13.25 -26.96
C LYS A 300 5.00 12.34 -26.02
N ARG A 301 4.47 11.20 -26.49
CA ARG A 301 3.68 10.27 -25.67
C ARG A 301 4.54 9.20 -24.98
N HIS A 302 5.70 8.84 -25.54
CA HIS A 302 6.60 7.85 -24.94
C HIS A 302 7.44 8.47 -23.80
N ASP A 303 8.05 9.64 -24.03
CA ASP A 303 8.86 10.39 -23.06
C ASP A 303 8.09 10.66 -21.74
N ASN A 304 6.80 10.99 -21.87
CA ASN A 304 5.96 11.27 -20.70
C ASN A 304 5.61 10.03 -19.87
N ARG A 305 5.66 8.82 -20.45
CA ARG A 305 5.29 7.59 -19.72
C ARG A 305 6.37 7.18 -18.73
N MET A 306 7.64 7.24 -19.12
CA MET A 306 8.76 6.89 -18.23
C MET A 306 8.97 7.95 -17.15
N ALA A 307 8.85 9.23 -17.52
CA ALA A 307 8.80 10.34 -16.57
C ALA A 307 7.66 10.16 -15.52
N LEU A 308 6.46 9.79 -15.96
CA LEU A 308 5.33 9.50 -15.07
C LEU A 308 5.60 8.30 -14.15
N LEU A 309 6.23 7.24 -14.66
CA LEU A 309 6.58 6.06 -13.88
C LEU A 309 7.59 6.40 -12.76
N ARG A 310 8.61 7.21 -13.07
CA ARG A 310 9.56 7.73 -12.07
C ARG A 310 8.85 8.58 -11.01
N ALA A 311 7.96 9.48 -11.42
CA ALA A 311 7.21 10.32 -10.48
C ALA A 311 6.29 9.50 -9.55
N ARG A 312 5.59 8.48 -10.08
CA ARG A 312 4.76 7.57 -9.27
C ARG A 312 5.60 6.74 -8.30
N THR A 313 6.76 6.27 -8.75
CA THR A 313 7.71 5.51 -7.92
C THR A 313 8.25 6.39 -6.79
N ALA A 314 8.59 7.64 -7.07
CA ALA A 314 8.96 8.61 -6.04
C ALA A 314 7.84 8.79 -5.00
N LYS A 315 6.59 8.94 -5.47
CA LYS A 315 5.43 9.11 -4.60
C LYS A 315 5.16 7.89 -3.71
N SER A 316 5.34 6.67 -4.22
CA SER A 316 5.12 5.45 -3.42
C SER A 316 6.14 5.28 -2.29
N HIS A 317 7.34 5.87 -2.41
CA HIS A 317 8.38 5.82 -1.39
C HIS A 317 8.26 6.93 -0.32
N GLU A 318 7.38 7.92 -0.51
CA GLU A 318 7.24 9.07 0.39
C GLU A 318 6.97 8.66 1.84
N LYS A 319 6.23 7.56 2.07
CA LYS A 319 5.96 7.04 3.43
C LYS A 319 7.25 6.65 4.17
N ILE A 320 8.21 6.03 3.47
CA ILE A 320 9.48 5.61 4.09
C ILE A 320 10.32 6.84 4.47
N PHE A 321 10.30 7.88 3.63
CA PHE A 321 10.92 9.17 3.97
C PHE A 321 10.21 9.85 5.14
N LEU A 322 8.88 9.78 5.22
CA LEU A 322 8.10 10.34 6.32
C LEU A 322 8.50 9.69 7.65
N ASP A 323 8.58 8.37 7.70
CA ASP A 323 8.96 7.63 8.91
C ASP A 323 10.39 7.96 9.35
N ALA A 324 11.33 8.08 8.40
CA ALA A 324 12.70 8.50 8.68
C ALA A 324 12.79 9.96 9.17
N ALA A 325 12.07 10.87 8.51
CA ALA A 325 12.03 12.27 8.88
C ALA A 325 11.37 12.48 10.26
N GLN A 326 10.34 11.71 10.60
CA GLN A 326 9.71 11.74 11.91
C GLN A 326 10.71 11.37 13.02
N LYS A 327 11.52 10.32 12.81
CA LYS A 327 12.58 9.92 13.76
C LYS A 327 13.62 11.03 13.96
N VAL A 328 14.02 11.69 12.87
CA VAL A 328 14.93 12.84 12.93
C VAL A 328 14.31 13.97 13.75
N MET A 329 13.08 14.38 13.42
CA MET A 329 12.43 15.52 14.07
C MET A 329 12.13 15.27 15.54
N THR A 330 11.63 14.09 15.91
CA THR A 330 11.33 13.75 17.31
C THR A 330 12.60 13.70 18.15
N ARG A 331 13.72 13.18 17.60
CA ARG A 331 15.01 13.22 18.31
C ARG A 331 15.53 14.66 18.46
N GLU A 332 15.49 15.44 17.39
CA GLU A 332 15.91 16.86 17.42
C GLU A 332 15.14 17.65 18.48
N LYS A 333 13.80 17.56 18.48
CA LYS A 333 12.93 18.16 19.50
C LYS A 333 13.33 17.73 20.90
N THR A 334 13.44 16.44 21.13
CA THR A 334 13.73 15.91 22.47
C THR A 334 15.05 16.45 23.02
N HIS A 335 16.10 16.49 22.20
CA HIS A 335 17.40 16.98 22.64
C HIS A 335 17.42 18.51 22.82
N VAL A 336 16.83 19.27 21.88
CA VAL A 336 16.76 20.73 21.96
C VAL A 336 15.95 21.17 23.19
N LEU A 337 14.77 20.60 23.43
CA LEU A 337 13.94 20.98 24.58
C LEU A 337 14.61 20.64 25.92
N LYS A 338 15.28 19.48 26.03
CA LYS A 338 16.07 19.13 27.22
C LYS A 338 17.24 20.08 27.46
N ALA A 339 17.87 20.55 26.39
CA ALA A 339 18.96 21.50 26.49
C ALA A 339 18.46 22.91 26.86
N LEU A 340 17.28 23.32 26.39
CA LEU A 340 16.65 24.56 26.83
C LEU A 340 16.42 24.57 28.34
N ASP A 341 15.73 23.56 28.87
CA ASP A 341 15.45 23.39 30.31
C ASP A 341 16.74 23.44 31.15
N LYS A 342 17.79 22.74 30.68
CA LYS A 342 19.08 22.69 31.36
C LYS A 342 19.84 24.03 31.32
N HIS A 343 19.98 24.64 30.15
CA HIS A 343 20.90 25.78 29.95
C HIS A 343 20.25 27.14 30.25
N LEU A 344 18.92 27.28 30.13
CA LEU A 344 18.22 28.53 30.48
C LEU A 344 17.98 28.64 32.00
N GLY A 345 17.89 27.52 32.73
CA GLY A 345 17.91 27.52 34.20
C GLY A 345 19.20 28.11 34.81
N GLU A 346 20.32 28.07 34.07
CA GLU A 346 21.63 28.61 34.45
C GLU A 346 21.87 30.06 33.95
N ARG A 347 20.89 30.67 33.26
CA ARG A 347 20.91 32.07 32.75
C ARG A 347 22.06 32.44 31.80
N SER A 348 22.49 31.55 30.89
CA SER A 348 23.44 31.94 29.84
C SER A 348 23.02 31.44 28.46
N ILE A 349 22.48 32.35 27.64
CA ILE A 349 22.20 32.13 26.21
C ILE A 349 23.47 31.74 25.45
N SER A 350 24.64 32.23 25.89
CA SER A 350 25.94 31.83 25.33
C SER A 350 26.20 30.34 25.52
N SER A 351 25.94 29.80 26.71
CA SER A 351 26.11 28.37 27.02
C SER A 351 25.22 27.49 26.13
N PHE A 352 23.98 27.92 25.88
CA PHE A 352 23.07 27.22 24.97
C PHE A 352 23.54 27.29 23.51
N ASN A 353 24.08 28.43 23.05
CA ASN A 353 24.61 28.58 21.70
C ASN A 353 25.85 27.70 21.43
N ASP A 354 26.72 27.55 22.42
CA ASP A 354 27.87 26.65 22.34
C ASP A 354 27.41 25.19 22.27
N TRP A 355 26.45 24.81 23.11
CA TRP A 355 25.82 23.48 23.05
C TRP A 355 25.14 23.20 21.70
N LEU A 356 24.45 24.19 21.12
CA LEU A 356 23.79 24.04 19.81
C LEU A 356 24.80 23.73 18.70
N GLU A 357 25.98 24.35 18.71
CA GLU A 357 27.03 24.05 17.72
C GLU A 357 27.51 22.60 17.82
N ASP A 358 27.81 22.16 19.03
CA ASP A 358 28.27 20.80 19.30
C ASP A 358 27.20 19.76 18.95
N PHE A 359 25.97 20.02 19.37
CA PHE A 359 24.82 19.16 19.07
C PHE A 359 24.63 18.99 17.56
N TYR A 360 24.56 20.06 16.79
CA TYR A 360 24.31 19.93 15.34
C TYR A 360 25.49 19.33 14.57
N ARG A 361 26.72 19.46 15.08
CA ARG A 361 27.89 18.77 14.53
C ARG A 361 27.77 17.25 14.72
N GLU A 362 27.38 16.80 15.90
CA GLU A 362 27.17 15.37 16.20
C GLU A 362 25.86 14.80 15.64
N PHE A 363 24.86 15.66 15.44
CA PHE A 363 23.56 15.27 14.92
C PHE A 363 23.58 15.02 13.41
N LYS A 364 24.47 15.68 12.65
CA LYS A 364 24.58 15.51 11.19
C LYS A 364 24.74 14.02 10.78
N PRO A 365 25.70 13.24 11.32
CA PRO A 365 25.81 11.81 11.01
C PRO A 365 24.55 11.01 11.31
N PHE A 366 23.84 11.33 12.40
CA PHE A 366 22.58 10.68 12.74
C PHE A 366 21.49 10.97 11.69
N VAL A 367 21.37 12.20 11.20
CA VAL A 367 20.43 12.56 10.12
C VAL A 367 20.75 11.75 8.87
N ALA A 368 22.02 11.73 8.44
CA ALA A 368 22.47 10.99 7.27
C ALA A 368 22.15 9.49 7.38
N GLN A 369 22.52 8.86 8.50
CA GLN A 369 22.28 7.43 8.74
C GLN A 369 20.79 7.08 8.81
N THR A 370 19.96 7.97 9.37
CA THR A 370 18.51 7.74 9.50
C THR A 370 17.80 7.84 8.14
N MET A 371 18.21 8.78 7.29
CA MET A 371 17.60 8.98 5.97
C MET A 371 18.14 8.03 4.90
N LYS A 372 19.37 7.53 5.07
CA LYS A 372 20.08 6.68 4.08
C LYS A 372 19.26 5.49 3.55
N PRO A 373 18.58 4.67 4.37
CA PRO A 373 17.80 3.54 3.85
C PRO A 373 16.66 3.97 2.90
N ALA A 374 15.96 5.07 3.21
CA ALA A 374 14.89 5.59 2.38
C ALA A 374 15.43 6.11 1.03
N ILE A 375 16.58 6.79 1.08
CA ILE A 375 17.26 7.32 -0.11
C ILE A 375 17.75 6.19 -1.02
N ILE A 376 18.42 5.16 -0.46
CA ILE A 376 18.92 4.03 -1.23
C ILE A 376 17.78 3.28 -1.91
N ALA A 377 16.71 2.95 -1.17
CA ALA A 377 15.57 2.22 -1.72
C ALA A 377 14.95 2.93 -2.92
N LEU A 378 14.72 4.24 -2.82
CA LEU A 378 14.20 5.02 -3.94
C LEU A 378 15.22 5.17 -5.07
N ALA A 379 16.51 5.37 -4.74
CA ALA A 379 17.55 5.53 -5.74
C ALA A 379 17.71 4.28 -6.61
N GLU A 380 17.69 3.08 -6.01
CA GLU A 380 17.75 1.81 -6.75
C GLU A 380 16.57 1.66 -7.71
N ALA A 381 15.35 1.95 -7.25
CA ALA A 381 14.16 1.87 -8.09
C ALA A 381 14.21 2.87 -9.26
N ILE A 382 14.63 4.11 -9.00
CA ILE A 382 14.72 5.15 -10.04
C ILE A 382 15.87 4.87 -11.00
N ARG A 383 16.99 4.33 -10.52
CA ARG A 383 18.14 3.94 -11.36
C ARG A 383 17.70 2.94 -12.43
N ALA A 384 16.99 1.89 -12.04
CA ALA A 384 16.50 0.87 -12.97
C ALA A 384 15.54 1.47 -14.02
N ILE A 385 14.59 2.31 -13.60
CA ILE A 385 13.61 2.93 -14.50
C ILE A 385 14.30 3.90 -15.47
N ALA A 386 15.23 4.73 -14.98
CA ALA A 386 15.94 5.70 -15.80
C ALA A 386 16.89 5.01 -16.80
N ALA A 387 17.54 3.90 -16.41
CA ALA A 387 18.40 3.14 -17.32
C ALA A 387 17.59 2.50 -18.46
N GLN A 388 16.41 1.96 -18.12
CA GLN A 388 15.46 1.44 -19.10
C GLN A 388 14.98 2.54 -20.08
N GLU A 389 14.75 3.76 -19.59
CA GLU A 389 14.27 4.89 -20.40
C GLU A 389 15.23 5.29 -21.52
N ILE A 390 16.54 5.15 -21.31
CA ILE A 390 17.57 5.48 -22.31
C ILE A 390 18.25 4.24 -22.92
N GLY A 391 17.80 3.03 -22.58
CA GLY A 391 18.26 1.78 -23.17
C GLY A 391 19.73 1.43 -22.89
N ILE A 392 20.24 1.77 -21.70
CA ILE A 392 21.62 1.44 -21.30
C ILE A 392 21.65 0.35 -20.22
N GLU A 393 22.77 -0.39 -20.14
CA GLU A 393 23.07 -1.23 -18.98
C GLU A 393 23.40 -0.38 -17.74
N GLU A 394 23.08 -0.90 -16.55
CA GLU A 394 23.24 -0.17 -15.29
C GLU A 394 24.72 0.17 -15.02
N LYS A 395 25.07 1.46 -15.05
CA LYS A 395 26.39 1.97 -14.64
C LYS A 395 26.39 2.33 -13.15
N GLU A 396 26.87 1.42 -12.31
CA GLU A 396 26.76 1.51 -10.85
C GLU A 396 27.59 2.67 -10.23
N ALA A 397 28.81 2.92 -10.72
CA ALA A 397 29.76 3.82 -10.05
C ALA A 397 29.37 5.31 -10.07
N GLU A 398 28.80 5.82 -11.17
CA GLU A 398 28.41 7.24 -11.29
C GLU A 398 27.15 7.54 -10.50
N VAL A 399 26.20 6.60 -10.46
CA VAL A 399 24.96 6.73 -9.71
C VAL A 399 25.23 6.64 -8.21
N GLN A 400 26.13 5.75 -7.77
CA GLN A 400 26.50 5.63 -6.35
C GLN A 400 27.07 6.94 -5.79
N ARG A 401 27.93 7.63 -6.56
CA ARG A 401 28.46 8.95 -6.17
C ARG A 401 27.35 9.97 -5.96
N ALA A 402 26.34 9.99 -6.83
CA ALA A 402 25.20 10.90 -6.71
C ALA A 402 24.33 10.60 -5.47
N ILE A 403 24.19 9.31 -5.10
CA ILE A 403 23.50 8.88 -3.88
C ILE A 403 24.26 9.39 -2.64
N ASP A 404 25.55 9.11 -2.55
CA ASP A 404 26.37 9.46 -1.38
C ASP A 404 26.43 10.99 -1.19
N GLU A 405 26.60 11.74 -2.28
CA GLU A 405 26.59 13.21 -2.25
C GLU A 405 25.22 13.76 -1.80
N TYR A 406 24.12 13.15 -2.24
CA TYR A 406 22.78 13.58 -1.83
C TYR A 406 22.54 13.35 -0.33
N ILE A 407 22.96 12.20 0.21
CA ILE A 407 22.82 11.88 1.64
C ILE A 407 23.53 12.92 2.50
N GLU A 408 24.79 13.22 2.18
CA GLU A 408 25.58 14.23 2.91
C GLU A 408 24.97 15.63 2.78
N ASN A 409 24.63 16.06 1.56
CA ASN A 409 24.05 17.38 1.30
C ASN A 409 22.67 17.57 1.95
N GLN A 410 21.87 16.50 2.07
CA GLN A 410 20.58 16.56 2.76
C GLN A 410 20.79 16.77 4.26
N ALA A 411 21.70 16.00 4.87
CA ALA A 411 22.01 16.13 6.28
C ALA A 411 22.58 17.52 6.62
N ASP A 412 23.50 18.04 5.79
CA ASP A 412 24.03 19.40 5.93
C ASP A 412 22.94 20.47 5.86
N ARG A 413 22.06 20.39 4.84
CA ARG A 413 20.95 21.34 4.70
C ARG A 413 20.01 21.31 5.90
N HIS A 414 19.75 20.12 6.46
CA HIS A 414 18.90 19.98 7.64
C HIS A 414 19.49 20.70 8.85
N VAL A 415 20.74 20.38 9.21
CA VAL A 415 21.39 20.92 10.41
C VAL A 415 21.65 22.42 10.29
N ILE A 416 22.10 22.89 9.13
CA ILE A 416 22.34 24.32 8.87
C ILE A 416 21.03 25.10 9.01
N ARG A 417 19.96 24.62 8.38
CA ARG A 417 18.66 25.31 8.43
C ARG A 417 18.08 25.31 9.83
N SER A 418 18.08 24.18 10.52
CA SER A 418 17.54 24.11 11.88
C SER A 418 18.31 25.02 12.84
N LYS A 419 19.65 24.94 12.85
CA LYS A 419 20.51 25.78 13.68
C LYS A 419 20.30 27.27 13.40
N ALA A 420 20.28 27.66 12.13
CA ALA A 420 20.07 29.04 11.73
C ALA A 420 18.70 29.58 12.20
N THR A 421 17.64 28.77 12.08
CA THR A 421 16.31 29.21 12.55
C THR A 421 16.25 29.32 14.07
N ILE A 422 16.85 28.40 14.84
CA ILE A 422 16.88 28.51 16.31
C ILE A 422 17.64 29.78 16.73
N ARG A 423 18.78 30.08 16.10
CA ARG A 423 19.52 31.33 16.35
C ARG A 423 18.74 32.59 16.02
N GLN A 424 17.99 32.58 14.92
CA GLN A 424 17.09 33.68 14.57
C GLN A 424 16.00 33.89 15.62
N LEU A 425 15.47 32.80 16.21
CA LEU A 425 14.49 32.89 17.29
C LEU A 425 15.11 33.46 18.57
N ILE A 426 16.34 33.06 18.92
CA ILE A 426 17.08 33.64 20.05
C ILE A 426 17.28 35.14 19.85
N ALA A 427 17.81 35.55 18.69
CA ALA A 427 18.05 36.96 18.39
C ALA A 427 16.74 37.79 18.42
N ARG A 428 15.66 37.23 17.88
CA ARG A 428 14.33 37.86 17.93
C ARG A 428 13.80 37.96 19.36
N ALA A 429 14.00 36.94 20.20
CA ALA A 429 13.58 36.97 21.59
C ALA A 429 14.30 38.07 22.38
N GLU A 430 15.60 38.26 22.13
CA GLU A 430 16.40 39.35 22.71
C GLU A 430 15.93 40.74 22.22
N GLU A 431 15.66 40.90 20.93
CA GLU A 431 15.23 42.18 20.33
C GLU A 431 13.81 42.59 20.75
N GLU A 432 12.87 41.64 20.78
CA GLU A 432 11.46 41.88 21.10
C GLU A 432 11.14 41.68 22.60
N ASN A 433 12.14 41.34 23.43
CA ASN A 433 12.00 41.02 24.86
C ASN A 433 10.93 39.94 25.12
N LEU A 434 10.98 38.86 24.33
CA LEU A 434 10.08 37.70 24.40
C LEU A 434 10.72 36.53 25.16
N ASP A 435 9.90 35.60 25.60
CA ASP A 435 10.37 34.35 26.21
C ASP A 435 11.03 33.44 25.15
N THR A 436 12.34 33.22 25.30
CA THR A 436 13.12 32.38 24.39
C THR A 436 12.73 30.91 24.47
N GLU A 437 12.40 30.41 25.66
CA GLU A 437 12.00 29.02 25.87
C GLU A 437 10.66 28.74 25.21
N GLU A 438 9.70 29.66 25.37
CA GLU A 438 8.38 29.58 24.75
C GLU A 438 8.48 29.57 23.21
N LEU A 439 9.22 30.54 22.63
CA LEU A 439 9.37 30.66 21.18
C LEU A 439 10.03 29.43 20.54
N ILE A 440 11.07 28.88 21.16
CA ILE A 440 11.73 27.68 20.62
C ILE A 440 10.85 26.45 20.83
N THR A 441 10.14 26.35 21.96
CA THR A 441 9.21 25.24 22.23
C THR A 441 8.09 25.19 21.20
N GLU A 442 7.40 26.31 20.97
CA GLU A 442 6.36 26.42 19.94
C GLU A 442 6.89 26.05 18.55
N ARG A 443 8.10 26.52 18.23
CA ARG A 443 8.75 26.19 16.96
C ARG A 443 9.01 24.69 16.83
N MET A 444 9.54 24.04 17.86
CA MET A 444 9.86 22.62 17.82
C MET A 444 8.60 21.75 17.74
N GLU A 445 7.51 22.15 18.40
CA GLU A 445 6.21 21.48 18.28
C GLU A 445 5.62 21.61 16.87
N THR A 446 5.69 22.81 16.28
CA THR A 446 5.23 23.04 14.91
C THR A 446 6.06 22.21 13.92
N TRP A 447 7.38 22.20 14.10
CA TRP A 447 8.28 21.42 13.27
C TRP A 447 8.04 19.92 13.34
N GLU A 448 7.77 19.37 14.52
CA GLU A 448 7.46 17.94 14.65
C GLU A 448 6.21 17.54 13.87
N LYS A 449 5.21 18.43 13.76
CA LYS A 449 3.95 18.16 13.05
C LYS A 449 4.07 18.31 11.54
N GLU A 450 4.75 19.36 11.07
CA GLU A 450 4.69 19.77 9.66
C GLU A 450 5.92 19.37 8.84
N ARG A 451 7.11 19.45 9.46
CA ARG A 451 8.38 19.31 8.74
C ARG A 451 8.63 17.90 8.21
N PRO A 452 8.24 16.79 8.89
CA PRO A 452 8.39 15.44 8.35
C PRO A 452 7.71 15.26 6.98
N LYS A 453 6.49 15.76 6.81
CA LYS A 453 5.75 15.68 5.55
C LYS A 453 6.43 16.50 4.45
N GLN A 454 6.91 17.70 4.78
CA GLN A 454 7.66 18.53 3.83
C GLN A 454 8.96 17.85 3.39
N ILE A 455 9.75 17.34 4.35
CA ILE A 455 10.98 16.61 4.06
C ILE A 455 10.69 15.39 3.18
N ALA A 456 9.63 14.65 3.46
CA ALA A 456 9.26 13.47 2.70
C ALA A 456 8.94 13.79 1.23
N SER A 457 8.01 14.72 1.00
CA SER A 457 7.61 15.13 -0.35
C SER A 457 8.77 15.75 -1.13
N ASP A 458 9.57 16.61 -0.50
CA ASP A 458 10.68 17.28 -1.19
C ASP A 458 11.81 16.28 -1.50
N SER A 459 12.12 15.38 -0.56
CA SER A 459 13.20 14.40 -0.73
C SER A 459 12.85 13.35 -1.78
N SER A 460 11.60 12.87 -1.85
CA SER A 460 11.21 11.90 -2.87
C SER A 460 11.40 12.44 -4.28
N VAL A 461 11.02 13.70 -4.52
CA VAL A 461 11.14 14.33 -5.84
C VAL A 461 12.59 14.68 -6.17
N ALA A 462 13.35 15.16 -5.18
CA ALA A 462 14.75 15.51 -5.35
C ALA A 462 15.62 14.29 -5.62
N VAL A 463 15.46 13.20 -4.86
CA VAL A 463 16.20 11.95 -5.08
C VAL A 463 15.87 11.39 -6.46
N ALA A 464 14.59 11.30 -6.83
CA ALA A 464 14.21 10.77 -8.12
C ALA A 464 14.79 11.58 -9.29
N SER A 465 14.78 12.91 -9.20
CA SER A 465 15.32 13.77 -10.25
C SER A 465 16.84 13.72 -10.32
N ARG A 466 17.52 13.73 -9.17
CA ARG A 466 18.99 13.64 -9.05
C ARG A 466 19.51 12.33 -9.64
N ILE A 467 18.88 11.20 -9.29
CA ILE A 467 19.30 9.87 -9.74
C ILE A 467 19.02 9.68 -11.23
N ALA A 468 17.84 10.09 -11.70
CA ALA A 468 17.55 10.04 -13.13
C ALA A 468 18.56 10.86 -13.94
N LYS A 469 18.90 12.08 -13.48
CA LYS A 469 19.91 12.92 -14.11
C LYS A 469 21.29 12.25 -14.13
N ALA A 470 21.71 11.62 -13.04
CA ALA A 470 22.98 10.91 -12.98
C ALA A 470 23.04 9.77 -14.01
N VAL A 471 21.94 9.03 -14.17
CA VAL A 471 21.81 7.98 -15.19
C VAL A 471 21.86 8.58 -16.60
N PHE A 472 21.19 9.70 -16.84
CA PHE A 472 21.21 10.38 -18.15
C PHE A 472 22.60 10.91 -18.51
N ILE A 473 23.34 11.44 -17.54
CA ILE A 473 24.75 11.82 -17.73
C ILE A 473 25.58 10.58 -18.10
N ALA A 474 25.41 9.49 -17.36
CA ALA A 474 26.12 8.23 -17.60
C ALA A 474 25.82 7.62 -18.98
N GLY A 475 24.62 7.87 -19.48
CA GLY A 475 24.13 7.47 -20.81
C GLY A 475 24.51 8.41 -21.95
N GLY A 476 25.19 9.53 -21.68
CA GLY A 476 25.58 10.49 -22.70
C GLY A 476 24.47 11.41 -23.21
N ILE A 477 23.37 11.54 -22.46
CA ILE A 477 22.29 12.50 -22.78
C ILE A 477 22.82 13.92 -22.62
N GLN A 478 22.57 14.78 -23.61
CA GLN A 478 23.09 16.15 -23.63
C GLN A 478 22.06 17.19 -23.18
N TYR A 479 20.76 16.87 -23.28
CA TYR A 479 19.67 17.81 -23.01
C TYR A 479 18.64 17.19 -22.07
N LEU A 480 18.10 18.02 -21.19
CA LEU A 480 17.02 17.66 -20.28
C LEU A 480 15.81 18.53 -20.56
N ARG A 481 14.63 17.91 -20.53
CA ARG A 481 13.33 18.57 -20.60
C ARG A 481 12.66 18.54 -19.24
N TRP A 482 12.11 19.65 -18.80
CA TRP A 482 11.28 19.71 -17.60
C TRP A 482 9.89 19.15 -17.88
N VAL A 483 9.36 18.34 -16.96
CA VAL A 483 8.05 17.70 -17.10
C VAL A 483 7.19 17.94 -15.87
N ALA A 484 6.09 18.64 -16.08
CA ALA A 484 5.01 18.82 -15.10
C ALA A 484 4.13 17.55 -15.03
N ILE A 485 3.86 17.04 -13.83
CA ILE A 485 3.11 15.80 -13.64
C ILE A 485 1.75 16.07 -12.99
N GLY A 486 0.68 15.76 -13.73
CA GLY A 486 -0.69 15.79 -13.23
C GLY A 486 -1.31 17.19 -13.17
N SER A 487 -2.61 17.23 -12.87
CA SER A 487 -3.43 18.44 -12.84
C SER A 487 -3.13 19.37 -11.65
N ASN A 488 -2.42 18.88 -10.63
CA ASN A 488 -2.09 19.65 -9.42
C ASN A 488 -0.69 20.30 -9.49
N THR A 489 -0.10 20.40 -10.68
CA THR A 489 1.17 21.12 -10.85
C THR A 489 0.92 22.62 -10.67
N CYS A 490 1.73 23.29 -9.84
CA CYS A 490 1.57 24.73 -9.62
C CYS A 490 1.86 25.54 -10.92
N PRO A 491 1.34 26.78 -11.03
CA PRO A 491 1.54 27.62 -12.21
C PRO A 491 3.01 27.80 -12.61
N TYR A 492 3.91 28.07 -11.65
CA TYR A 492 5.35 28.21 -11.91
C TYR A 492 5.99 26.97 -12.55
N CYS A 493 5.56 25.79 -12.14
CA CYS A 493 6.07 24.54 -12.68
C CYS A 493 5.46 24.21 -14.04
N GLN A 494 4.26 24.72 -14.35
CA GLN A 494 3.64 24.62 -15.68
C GLN A 494 4.37 25.50 -16.70
N GLU A 495 4.83 26.69 -16.29
CA GLU A 495 5.66 27.56 -17.15
C GLU A 495 6.99 26.92 -17.56
N LEU A 496 7.50 26.01 -16.73
CA LEU A 496 8.69 25.23 -17.07
C LEU A 496 8.37 24.00 -17.93
N ASP A 497 7.12 23.55 -18.04
CA ASP A 497 6.77 22.31 -18.74
C ASP A 497 7.21 22.34 -20.20
N GLY A 498 7.98 21.34 -20.62
CA GLY A 498 8.53 21.25 -21.96
C GLY A 498 9.78 22.10 -22.21
N ARG A 499 10.20 22.98 -21.28
CA ARG A 499 11.46 23.72 -21.39
C ARG A 499 12.62 22.74 -21.46
N THR A 500 13.55 22.96 -22.38
CA THR A 500 14.72 22.09 -22.59
C THR A 500 16.00 22.90 -22.35
N VAL A 501 16.96 22.31 -21.63
CA VAL A 501 18.28 22.92 -21.33
C VAL A 501 19.39 21.89 -21.50
N GLY A 502 20.63 22.33 -21.69
CA GLY A 502 21.78 21.42 -21.65
C GLY A 502 21.88 20.73 -20.29
N ILE A 503 22.37 19.50 -20.22
CA ILE A 503 22.34 18.65 -19.02
C ILE A 503 23.06 19.26 -17.79
N THR A 504 24.02 20.16 -18.03
CA THR A 504 24.74 20.93 -16.99
C THR A 504 24.19 22.34 -16.78
N GLN A 505 23.29 22.81 -17.64
CA GLN A 505 22.70 24.15 -17.56
C GLN A 505 21.48 24.15 -16.64
N PRO A 506 21.23 25.25 -15.90
CA PRO A 506 20.03 25.37 -15.09
C PRO A 506 18.80 25.67 -15.93
N PHE A 507 17.65 25.09 -15.53
CA PHE A 507 16.33 25.49 -16.04
C PHE A 507 15.99 26.93 -15.68
N VAL A 508 16.39 27.35 -14.47
CA VAL A 508 16.31 28.75 -14.04
C VAL A 508 17.62 29.14 -13.37
N ALA A 509 18.25 30.19 -13.88
CA ALA A 509 19.51 30.70 -13.36
C ALA A 509 19.36 31.22 -11.92
N LYS A 510 20.49 31.33 -11.21
CA LYS A 510 20.54 32.03 -9.94
C LYS A 510 20.10 33.48 -10.13
N ASP A 511 19.29 33.98 -9.19
CA ASP A 511 18.72 35.33 -9.17
C ASP A 511 17.76 35.61 -10.36
N GLY A 512 17.32 34.55 -11.06
CA GLY A 512 16.25 34.62 -12.05
C GLY A 512 14.86 34.72 -11.40
N ALA A 513 13.86 35.06 -12.21
CA ALA A 513 12.47 35.12 -11.80
C ALA A 513 11.59 34.28 -12.74
N LEU A 514 10.57 33.64 -12.17
CA LEU A 514 9.47 33.03 -12.92
C LEU A 514 8.21 33.85 -12.69
N GLU A 515 7.56 34.23 -13.78
CA GLU A 515 6.25 34.89 -13.73
C GLU A 515 5.16 33.85 -13.95
N SER A 516 4.09 33.92 -13.17
CA SER A 516 2.89 33.11 -13.36
C SER A 516 1.66 33.89 -12.90
N GLU A 517 0.47 33.31 -13.05
CA GLU A 517 -0.78 33.89 -12.55
C GLU A 517 -0.75 34.21 -11.04
N ASP A 518 0.07 33.48 -10.26
CA ASP A 518 0.24 33.68 -8.81
C ASP A 518 1.28 34.77 -8.45
N GLY A 519 1.83 35.47 -9.46
CA GLY A 519 2.85 36.52 -9.30
C GLY A 519 4.26 36.04 -9.59
N THR A 520 5.28 36.78 -9.12
CA THR A 520 6.70 36.53 -9.43
C THR A 520 7.39 35.69 -8.36
N MET A 521 7.99 34.56 -8.76
CA MET A 521 8.85 33.74 -7.88
C MET A 521 10.32 34.01 -8.16
N ASN A 522 11.04 34.53 -7.17
CA ASN A 522 12.48 34.76 -7.23
C ASN A 522 13.26 33.48 -6.90
N ILE A 523 14.26 33.16 -7.72
CA ILE A 523 15.07 31.95 -7.62
C ILE A 523 16.45 32.28 -7.03
N TYR A 524 16.66 31.94 -5.76
CA TYR A 524 17.90 32.27 -5.06
C TYR A 524 19.06 31.29 -5.33
N LYS A 525 18.78 30.14 -5.96
CA LYS A 525 19.78 29.12 -6.31
C LYS A 525 19.47 28.55 -7.70
N PRO A 526 20.48 28.26 -8.53
CA PRO A 526 20.25 27.73 -9.86
C PRO A 526 19.50 26.39 -9.79
N THR A 527 18.40 26.27 -10.52
CA THR A 527 17.57 25.06 -10.52
C THR A 527 18.01 24.15 -11.66
N LEU A 528 18.84 23.17 -11.32
CA LEU A 528 19.40 22.18 -12.25
C LEU A 528 18.49 20.96 -12.47
N GLU A 529 17.65 20.67 -11.47
CA GLU A 529 16.70 19.57 -11.44
C GLU A 529 15.57 19.88 -10.43
N PRO A 530 14.38 19.25 -10.56
CA PRO A 530 13.32 19.34 -9.55
C PRO A 530 13.78 18.81 -8.17
N PRO A 531 13.13 19.26 -7.08
CA PRO A 531 11.98 20.17 -7.04
C PRO A 531 12.38 21.65 -7.20
N LEU A 532 11.52 22.45 -7.83
CA LEU A 532 11.68 23.92 -7.91
C LEU A 532 11.43 24.59 -6.56
N HIS A 533 10.36 24.16 -5.89
CA HIS A 533 9.93 24.65 -4.58
C HIS A 533 9.32 23.49 -3.77
N LYS A 534 8.98 23.76 -2.52
CA LYS A 534 8.39 22.75 -1.63
C LYS A 534 7.07 22.21 -2.19
N GLY A 535 6.87 20.90 -2.16
CA GLY A 535 5.65 20.25 -2.68
C GLY A 535 5.53 20.24 -4.21
N CYS A 536 6.60 20.54 -4.94
CA CYS A 536 6.67 20.39 -6.39
C CYS A 536 6.49 18.90 -6.78
N VAL A 537 5.73 18.62 -7.84
CA VAL A 537 5.47 17.25 -8.34
C VAL A 537 6.13 16.98 -9.70
N CYS A 538 7.13 17.77 -10.09
CA CYS A 538 7.76 17.71 -11.40
C CYS A 538 8.88 16.67 -11.50
N THR A 539 9.26 16.36 -12.72
CA THR A 539 10.43 15.53 -13.04
C THR A 539 11.15 16.06 -14.28
N ILE A 540 12.18 15.35 -14.73
CA ILE A 540 12.96 15.63 -15.94
C ILE A 540 12.91 14.44 -16.89
N SER A 541 12.98 14.69 -18.19
CA SER A 541 13.06 13.69 -19.24
C SER A 541 14.31 13.92 -20.09
N PRO A 542 14.94 12.88 -20.68
CA PRO A 542 15.88 13.08 -21.77
C PRO A 542 15.16 13.79 -22.93
N ALA A 543 15.87 14.62 -23.69
CA ALA A 543 15.30 15.52 -24.68
C ALA A 543 16.04 15.50 -26.02
#